data_AF-A0A849EFX2-F1
#
_entry.id   AF-A0A849EFX2-F1
#
_cell.length_a   1.000
_cell.length_b   1.000
_cell.length_c   1.000
_cell.angle_alpha   90.00
_cell.angle_beta   90.00
_cell.angle_gamma   90.00
#
_symmetry.space_group_name_H-M   'P 1'
#
loop_
_entity.id
_entity.type
_entity.pdbx_description
1 polymer ?
#
loop_
_entity_poly.entity_id
_entity_poly.type
_entity_poly.pdbx_seq_one_letter_code
_entity_poly.pdbx_strand_id
1 'polypeptide(L)'
;MKKLTRKKNTAPSGQENEAMETAPAPVGHNSVSEQQHEATPDQLETLRDILVGPSLTMTETRLKELLLILEEREEDLNKREEMLQQQITYVQSDVTEREQALNKKISQVEAELAAREEALYQKVANVERELAEREQSLGEKLSELDTQIGNCKAANMRMDMDFTASLSLANKQQDSKIRDVGHAISMLGDQIAQMCDQAPSEAAE
;
A
#
# COMPACT_ATOMS: atom_id res chain seq x y z
N MET A 1 -9.94 -14.47 24.13
CA MET A 1 -10.45 -15.80 24.56
C MET A 1 -9.32 -16.65 25.12
N LYS A 2 -9.55 -17.30 26.26
CA LYS A 2 -8.83 -18.48 26.85
C LYS A 2 -7.43 -18.22 27.45
N LYS A 3 -7.33 -18.04 28.78
CA LYS A 3 -7.13 -19.02 29.88
C LYS A 3 -5.63 -19.26 30.18
N LEU A 4 -5.11 -18.60 31.22
CA LEU A 4 -3.84 -18.98 31.87
C LEU A 4 -4.15 -19.85 33.10
N THR A 5 -3.53 -21.03 33.15
CA THR A 5 -3.80 -22.12 34.07
C THR A 5 -3.02 -21.97 35.39
N ARG A 6 -3.74 -22.14 36.51
CA ARG A 6 -3.26 -22.19 37.89
C ARG A 6 -2.63 -23.56 38.15
N LYS A 7 -1.37 -23.64 38.59
CA LYS A 7 -0.73 -24.88 39.05
C LYS A 7 -0.52 -24.85 40.57
N LYS A 8 -0.80 -26.01 41.17
CA LYS A 8 -1.02 -26.30 42.60
C LYS A 8 0.30 -26.44 43.39
N ASN A 9 0.19 -26.09 44.67
CA ASN A 9 1.10 -26.47 45.75
C ASN A 9 1.11 -27.99 45.98
N THR A 10 2.29 -28.52 46.31
CA THR A 10 2.49 -29.85 46.90
C THR A 10 3.58 -29.75 47.97
N ALA A 11 3.22 -30.09 49.21
CA ALA A 11 4.13 -30.32 50.33
C ALA A 11 4.63 -31.77 50.31
N PRO A 12 5.81 -32.09 50.89
CA PRO A 12 6.25 -33.47 51.02
C PRO A 12 5.92 -34.07 52.40
N SER A 13 5.58 -35.35 52.37
CA SER A 13 5.38 -36.27 53.48
C SER A 13 6.60 -37.18 53.67
N GLY A 14 7.00 -37.44 54.91
CA GLY A 14 7.75 -38.64 55.35
C GLY A 14 7.29 -38.93 56.79
N GLN A 15 6.65 -40.06 57.13
CA GLN A 15 7.05 -41.47 57.17
C GLN A 15 8.21 -41.78 58.12
N GLU A 16 7.87 -42.48 59.22
CA GLU A 16 8.58 -43.59 59.91
C GLU A 16 7.60 -44.13 60.97
N ASN A 17 7.07 -45.38 60.85
CA ASN A 17 7.59 -46.66 61.40
C ASN A 17 7.85 -46.59 62.93
N GLU A 18 7.45 -47.52 63.81
CA GLU A 18 7.18 -48.96 63.71
C GLU A 18 6.48 -49.46 65.00
N ALA A 19 5.94 -50.67 64.94
CA ALA A 19 5.14 -51.35 65.94
C ALA A 19 5.94 -51.98 67.10
N MET A 20 5.32 -52.22 68.26
CA MET A 20 5.37 -53.53 68.93
C MET A 20 4.37 -53.69 70.09
N GLU A 21 4.10 -54.96 70.38
CA GLU A 21 2.90 -55.57 70.93
C GLU A 21 3.23 -56.28 72.27
N THR A 22 2.37 -56.04 73.26
CA THR A 22 1.96 -56.77 74.49
C THR A 22 2.85 -57.77 75.30
N ALA A 23 2.87 -57.47 76.63
CA ALA A 23 2.67 -58.34 77.84
C ALA A 23 3.85 -59.15 78.45
N PRO A 24 3.83 -59.55 79.77
CA PRO A 24 2.95 -59.21 80.90
C PRO A 24 3.67 -58.71 82.19
N ALA A 25 2.89 -58.29 83.19
CA ALA A 25 3.33 -57.84 84.52
C ALA A 25 3.62 -58.99 85.51
N PRO A 26 4.54 -58.82 86.48
CA PRO A 26 4.48 -59.51 87.76
C PRO A 26 3.95 -58.57 88.86
N VAL A 27 2.96 -59.07 89.60
CA VAL A 27 2.37 -58.45 90.78
C VAL A 27 3.41 -58.43 91.90
N GLY A 28 3.86 -57.24 92.28
CA GLY A 28 4.67 -57.00 93.47
C GLY A 28 4.00 -55.93 94.32
N HIS A 29 3.33 -56.34 95.39
CA HIS A 29 2.83 -55.46 96.43
C HIS A 29 3.99 -54.63 97.01
N ASN A 30 3.89 -53.30 96.95
CA ASN A 30 4.47 -52.44 97.97
C ASN A 30 3.79 -51.07 97.96
N SER A 31 2.91 -50.88 98.93
CA SER A 31 2.35 -49.59 99.31
C SER A 31 3.46 -48.72 99.87
N VAL A 32 4.04 -47.86 99.03
CA VAL A 32 4.83 -46.71 99.49
C VAL A 32 3.91 -45.51 99.40
N SER A 33 3.59 -44.94 100.55
CA SER A 33 2.82 -43.71 100.71
C SER A 33 3.59 -42.55 100.06
N GLU A 34 3.22 -42.16 98.84
CA GLU A 34 3.63 -40.87 98.28
C GLU A 34 2.92 -39.76 99.06
N GLN A 35 3.66 -39.16 99.99
CA GLN A 35 3.28 -37.90 100.61
C GLN A 35 3.18 -36.82 99.52
N GLN A 36 1.96 -36.34 99.26
CA GLN A 36 1.74 -35.11 98.50
C GLN A 36 2.31 -33.93 99.30
N HIS A 37 3.56 -33.57 99.04
CA HIS A 37 4.10 -32.26 99.42
C HIS A 37 3.63 -31.26 98.37
N GLU A 38 2.70 -30.37 98.74
CA GLU A 38 2.36 -29.20 97.94
C GLU A 38 3.62 -28.34 97.78
N ALA A 39 4.10 -28.21 96.54
CA ALA A 39 5.22 -27.35 96.22
C ALA A 39 4.90 -25.91 96.65
N THR A 40 5.82 -25.29 97.39
CA THR A 40 5.64 -23.89 97.82
C THR A 40 5.63 -22.97 96.59
N PRO A 41 4.89 -21.84 96.63
CA PRO A 41 4.80 -20.91 95.50
C PRO A 41 6.18 -20.50 94.94
N ASP A 42 7.16 -20.27 95.82
CA ASP A 42 8.53 -19.91 95.44
C ASP A 42 9.27 -21.03 94.68
N GLN A 43 8.99 -22.31 95.00
CA GLN A 43 9.56 -23.46 94.28
C GLN A 43 8.93 -23.60 92.89
N LEU A 44 7.63 -23.30 92.75
CA LEU A 44 6.94 -23.32 91.45
C LEU A 44 7.41 -22.17 90.55
N GLU A 45 7.70 -21.00 91.13
CA GLU A 45 8.25 -19.85 90.40
C GLU A 45 9.69 -20.11 89.94
N THR A 46 10.52 -20.69 90.81
CA THR A 46 11.89 -21.12 90.45
C THR A 46 11.87 -22.19 89.35
N LEU A 47 10.99 -23.19 89.44
CA LEU A 47 10.84 -24.21 88.40
C LEU A 47 10.31 -23.62 87.09
N ARG A 48 9.39 -22.64 87.14
CA ARG A 48 8.91 -21.90 85.97
C ARG A 48 10.05 -21.14 85.29
N ASP A 49 10.89 -20.43 86.04
CA ASP A 49 12.01 -19.69 85.46
C ASP A 49 13.04 -20.62 84.82
N ILE A 50 13.31 -21.79 85.40
CA ILE A 50 14.23 -22.78 84.83
C ILE A 50 13.66 -23.45 83.57
N LEU A 51 12.39 -23.86 83.59
CA LEU A 51 11.79 -24.64 82.51
C LEU A 51 11.22 -23.77 81.38
N VAL A 52 10.71 -22.58 81.69
CA VAL A 52 9.98 -21.70 80.75
C VAL A 52 10.80 -20.47 80.36
N GLY A 53 11.60 -19.91 81.28
CA GLY A 53 12.41 -18.71 81.04
C GLY A 53 13.35 -18.80 79.82
N PRO A 54 14.14 -19.88 79.64
CA PRO A 54 15.00 -20.05 78.46
C PRO A 54 14.21 -20.15 77.14
N SER A 55 13.03 -20.78 77.16
CA SER A 55 12.17 -20.89 75.98
C SER A 55 11.55 -19.54 75.61
N LEU A 56 11.15 -18.75 76.61
CA LEU A 56 10.60 -17.41 76.40
C LEU A 56 11.65 -16.43 75.85
N THR A 57 12.88 -16.49 76.37
CA THR A 57 13.99 -15.64 75.88
C THR A 57 14.41 -16.00 74.45
N MET A 58 14.42 -17.28 74.09
CA MET A 58 14.66 -17.72 72.70
C MET A 58 13.57 -17.26 71.74
N THR A 59 12.29 -17.35 72.15
CA THR A 59 11.18 -16.88 71.31
C THR A 59 11.20 -15.35 71.13
N GLU A 60 11.51 -14.60 72.18
CA GLU A 60 11.69 -13.15 72.11
C GLU A 60 12.84 -12.76 71.17
N THR A 61 13.97 -13.44 71.25
CA THR A 61 15.13 -13.21 70.37
C THR A 61 14.77 -13.46 68.91
N ARG A 62 14.08 -14.58 68.64
CA ARG A 62 13.65 -14.93 67.27
C ARG A 62 12.60 -13.97 66.72
N LEU A 63 11.71 -13.46 67.56
CA LEU A 63 10.76 -12.41 67.17
C LEU A 63 11.48 -11.11 66.78
N LYS A 64 12.50 -10.69 67.56
CA LYS A 64 13.31 -9.51 67.25
C LYS A 64 14.06 -9.65 65.93
N GLU A 65 14.67 -10.81 65.65
CA GLU A 65 15.31 -11.08 64.35
C GLU A 65 14.31 -11.03 63.19
N LEU A 66 13.13 -11.64 63.34
CA LEU A 66 12.10 -11.61 62.30
C LEU A 66 11.58 -10.19 62.05
N LEU A 67 11.45 -9.37 63.09
CA LEU A 67 11.05 -7.97 62.96
C LEU A 67 12.07 -7.18 62.13
N LEU A 68 13.36 -7.36 62.42
CA LEU A 68 14.45 -6.72 61.68
C LEU A 68 14.45 -7.13 60.18
N ILE A 69 14.26 -8.42 59.90
CA ILE A 69 14.17 -8.93 58.51
C ILE A 69 12.97 -8.34 57.77
N LEU A 70 11.84 -8.15 58.47
CA LEU A 70 10.66 -7.53 57.88
C LEU A 70 10.89 -6.05 57.56
N GLU A 71 11.53 -5.30 58.46
CA GLU A 71 11.90 -3.90 58.23
C GLU A 71 12.84 -3.75 57.03
N GLU A 72 13.88 -4.58 56.94
CA GLU A 72 14.80 -4.58 55.78
C GLU A 72 14.07 -4.91 54.47
N ARG A 73 13.19 -5.92 54.49
CA ARG A 73 12.38 -6.25 53.31
C ARG A 73 11.43 -5.15 52.91
N GLU A 74 10.83 -4.45 53.87
CA GLU A 74 9.94 -3.32 53.60
C GLU A 74 10.71 -2.18 52.92
N GLU A 75 11.91 -1.87 53.41
CA GLU A 75 12.79 -0.87 52.78
C GLU A 75 13.17 -1.27 51.34
N ASP A 76 13.54 -2.53 51.11
CA ASP A 76 13.86 -3.04 49.78
C ASP A 76 12.66 -3.01 48.81
N LEU A 77 11.46 -3.34 49.30
CA LEU A 77 10.23 -3.26 48.51
C LEU A 77 9.91 -1.82 48.15
N ASN A 78 10.04 -0.88 49.10
CA ASN A 78 9.82 0.54 48.86
C ASN A 78 10.79 1.10 47.81
N LYS A 79 12.09 0.79 47.92
CA LYS A 79 13.10 1.17 46.90
C LYS A 79 12.75 0.61 45.52
N ARG A 80 12.29 -0.64 45.47
CA ARG A 80 11.92 -1.28 44.21
C ARG A 80 10.66 -0.68 43.62
N GLU A 81 9.68 -0.33 44.44
CA GLU A 81 8.45 0.36 44.03
C GLU A 81 8.79 1.73 43.45
N GLU A 82 9.61 2.53 44.12
CA GLU A 82 10.07 3.83 43.62
C GLU A 82 10.79 3.72 42.27
N MET A 83 11.69 2.73 42.14
CA MET A 83 12.41 2.49 40.89
C MET A 83 11.47 2.09 39.75
N LEU A 84 10.50 1.21 40.02
CA LEU A 84 9.49 0.83 39.03
C LEU A 84 8.58 2.02 38.65
N GLN A 85 8.19 2.84 39.62
CA GLN A 85 7.37 4.02 39.37
C GLN A 85 8.08 5.05 38.48
N GLN A 86 9.39 5.25 38.70
CA GLN A 86 10.22 6.07 37.83
C GLN A 86 10.33 5.49 36.42
N GLN A 87 10.56 4.19 36.29
CA GLN A 87 10.60 3.52 34.98
C GLN A 87 9.27 3.61 34.22
N ILE A 88 8.15 3.41 34.90
CA ILE A 88 6.82 3.55 34.32
C ILE A 88 6.62 4.97 33.80
N THR A 89 6.95 5.97 34.62
CA THR A 89 6.82 7.39 34.24
C THR A 89 7.68 7.73 33.02
N TYR A 90 8.92 7.25 33.00
CA TYR A 90 9.83 7.44 31.87
C TYR A 90 9.27 6.81 30.59
N VAL A 91 8.85 5.54 30.64
CA VAL A 91 8.29 4.84 29.47
C VAL A 91 7.00 5.52 28.99
N GLN A 92 6.14 5.98 29.89
CA GLN A 92 4.92 6.72 29.53
C GLN A 92 5.24 8.02 28.78
N SER A 93 6.21 8.80 29.25
CA SER A 93 6.66 10.02 28.55
C SER A 93 7.21 9.69 27.18
N ASP A 94 8.12 8.71 27.11
CA ASP A 94 8.81 8.32 25.88
C ASP A 94 7.84 7.77 24.82
N VAL A 95 6.83 6.98 25.23
CA VAL A 95 5.76 6.51 24.33
C VAL A 95 4.91 7.68 23.85
N THR A 96 4.52 8.59 24.75
CA THR A 96 3.69 9.76 24.40
C THR A 96 4.40 10.67 23.40
N GLU A 97 5.69 10.96 23.61
CA GLU A 97 6.49 11.77 22.70
C GLU A 97 6.63 11.11 21.33
N ARG A 98 6.88 9.80 21.28
CA ARG A 98 6.96 9.07 20.02
C ARG A 98 5.63 9.03 19.27
N GLU A 99 4.52 8.85 19.98
CA GLU A 99 3.20 8.88 19.39
C GLU A 99 2.91 10.25 18.75
N GLN A 100 3.19 11.35 19.47
CA GLN A 100 3.05 12.70 18.92
C GLN A 100 3.94 12.93 17.69
N ALA A 101 5.20 12.47 17.73
CA ALA A 101 6.12 12.59 16.60
C ALA A 101 5.65 11.79 15.38
N LEU A 102 5.12 10.58 15.59
CA LEU A 102 4.55 9.75 14.53
C LEU A 102 3.29 10.39 13.95
N ASN A 103 2.36 10.86 14.78
CA ASN A 103 1.15 11.55 14.33
C ASN A 103 1.49 12.78 13.49
N LYS A 104 2.48 13.58 13.90
CA LYS A 104 2.95 14.72 13.11
C LYS A 104 3.50 14.29 11.73
N LYS A 105 4.29 13.21 11.68
CA LYS A 105 4.79 12.66 10.42
C LYS A 105 3.67 12.14 9.52
N ILE A 106 2.68 11.46 10.10
CA ILE A 106 1.52 10.95 9.38
C ILE A 106 0.77 12.13 8.75
N SER A 107 0.41 13.15 9.54
CA SER A 107 -0.30 14.32 9.02
C SER A 107 0.49 15.07 7.95
N GLN A 108 1.82 15.14 8.08
CA GLN A 108 2.67 15.72 7.04
C GLN A 108 2.60 14.91 5.74
N VAL A 109 2.76 13.58 5.82
CA VAL A 109 2.70 12.70 4.65
C VAL A 109 1.31 12.74 3.99
N GLU A 110 0.23 12.77 4.78
CA GLU A 110 -1.13 12.90 4.26
C GLU A 110 -1.33 14.22 3.49
N ALA A 111 -0.83 15.33 4.03
CA ALA A 111 -0.90 16.63 3.37
C ALA A 111 -0.07 16.66 2.07
N GLU A 112 1.13 16.10 2.09
CA GLU A 112 1.99 16.00 0.90
C GLU A 112 1.36 15.11 -0.17
N LEU A 113 0.74 14.00 0.23
CA LEU A 113 0.06 13.09 -0.69
C LEU A 113 -1.15 13.77 -1.34
N ALA A 114 -2.01 14.41 -0.55
CA ALA A 114 -3.17 15.15 -1.06
C ALA A 114 -2.76 16.25 -2.04
N ALA A 115 -1.70 17.01 -1.73
CA ALA A 115 -1.19 18.04 -2.63
C ALA A 115 -0.64 17.46 -3.95
N ARG A 116 0.04 16.31 -3.90
CA ARG A 116 0.54 15.62 -5.10
C ARG A 116 -0.60 15.06 -5.94
N GLU A 117 -1.61 14.49 -5.31
CA GLU A 117 -2.79 13.94 -5.97
C GLU A 117 -3.53 15.04 -6.74
N GLU A 118 -3.82 16.18 -6.09
CA GLU A 118 -4.43 17.33 -6.74
C GLU A 118 -3.58 17.85 -7.91
N ALA A 119 -2.25 17.98 -7.71
CA ALA A 119 -1.35 18.43 -8.78
C ALA A 119 -1.33 17.47 -9.98
N LEU A 120 -1.47 16.16 -9.75
CA LEU A 120 -1.57 15.17 -10.82
C LEU A 120 -2.91 15.27 -11.55
N TYR A 121 -4.03 15.41 -10.82
CA TYR A 121 -5.34 15.63 -11.43
C TYR A 121 -5.34 16.85 -12.34
N GLN A 122 -4.79 17.98 -11.89
CA GLN A 122 -4.68 19.20 -12.70
C GLN A 122 -3.81 19.00 -13.94
N LYS A 123 -2.69 18.25 -13.82
CA LYS A 123 -1.85 17.93 -14.98
C LYS A 123 -2.58 17.07 -16.00
N VAL A 124 -3.29 16.04 -15.55
CA VAL A 124 -4.07 15.17 -16.45
C VAL A 124 -5.15 15.97 -17.16
N ALA A 125 -5.95 16.76 -16.43
CA ALA A 125 -6.98 17.59 -17.02
C ALA A 125 -6.44 18.58 -18.06
N ASN A 126 -5.27 19.17 -17.80
CA ASN A 126 -4.61 20.06 -18.77
C ASN A 126 -4.16 19.32 -20.03
N VAL A 127 -3.56 18.14 -19.89
CA VAL A 127 -3.14 17.31 -21.03
C VAL A 127 -4.34 16.86 -21.85
N GLU A 128 -5.44 16.46 -21.21
CA GLU A 128 -6.69 16.08 -21.88
C GLU A 128 -7.26 17.25 -22.70
N ARG A 129 -7.27 18.45 -22.13
CA ARG A 129 -7.71 19.66 -22.84
C ARG A 129 -6.81 19.98 -24.03
N GLU A 130 -5.50 19.98 -23.84
CA GLU A 130 -4.53 20.25 -24.92
C GLU A 130 -4.63 19.23 -26.05
N LEU A 131 -4.86 17.96 -25.71
CA LEU A 131 -5.06 16.90 -26.68
C LEU A 131 -6.34 17.13 -27.48
N ALA A 132 -7.46 17.43 -26.82
CA ALA A 132 -8.74 17.71 -27.47
C ALA A 132 -8.65 18.92 -28.42
N GLU A 133 -8.00 20.01 -27.99
CA GLU A 133 -7.75 21.19 -28.84
C GLU A 133 -6.91 20.83 -30.08
N ARG A 134 -5.89 19.99 -29.90
CA ARG A 134 -5.01 19.55 -30.99
C ARG A 134 -5.73 18.64 -31.97
N GLU A 135 -6.55 17.71 -31.48
CA GLU A 135 -7.38 16.82 -32.30
C GLU A 135 -8.37 17.63 -33.14
N GLN A 136 -9.04 18.62 -32.53
CA GLN A 136 -9.94 19.52 -33.25
C GLN A 136 -9.20 20.28 -34.36
N SER A 137 -8.05 20.89 -34.05
CA SER A 137 -7.27 21.65 -35.03
C SER A 137 -6.80 20.78 -36.21
N LEU A 138 -6.41 19.53 -35.93
CA LEU A 138 -6.03 18.58 -36.98
C LEU A 138 -7.24 18.16 -37.82
N GLY A 139 -8.41 17.94 -37.20
CA GLY A 139 -9.66 17.65 -37.91
C GLY A 139 -10.07 18.78 -38.86
N GLU A 140 -9.97 20.04 -38.43
CA GLU A 140 -10.24 21.22 -39.26
C GLU A 140 -9.28 21.30 -40.46
N LYS A 141 -7.98 21.08 -40.25
CA LYS A 141 -6.98 21.05 -41.33
C LYS A 141 -7.21 19.93 -42.34
N LEU A 142 -7.62 18.74 -41.87
CA LEU A 142 -7.94 17.62 -42.76
C LEU A 142 -9.15 17.95 -43.63
N SER A 143 -10.21 18.50 -43.04
CA SER A 143 -11.40 18.94 -43.77
C SER A 143 -11.09 20.01 -44.83
N GLU A 144 -10.21 20.95 -44.50
CA GLU A 144 -9.73 21.96 -45.44
C GLU A 144 -8.93 21.34 -46.59
N LEU A 145 -8.00 20.42 -46.29
CA LEU A 145 -7.23 19.69 -47.31
C LEU A 145 -8.14 18.86 -48.24
N ASP A 146 -9.12 18.16 -47.69
CA ASP A 146 -10.09 17.39 -48.49
C ASP A 146 -10.86 18.30 -49.46
N THR A 147 -11.26 19.48 -48.98
CA THR A 147 -11.92 20.49 -49.82
C THR A 147 -10.99 20.98 -50.94
N GLN A 148 -9.74 21.29 -50.62
CA GLN A 148 -8.74 21.72 -51.62
C GLN A 148 -8.47 20.64 -52.67
N ILE A 149 -8.34 19.38 -52.25
CA ILE A 149 -8.16 18.23 -53.15
C ILE A 149 -9.37 18.09 -54.07
N GLY A 150 -10.59 18.18 -53.52
CA GLY A 150 -11.83 18.15 -54.30
C GLY A 150 -11.89 19.25 -55.36
N ASN A 151 -11.55 20.48 -54.99
CA ASN A 151 -11.50 21.63 -55.90
C ASN A 151 -10.45 21.45 -57.00
N CYS A 152 -9.23 21.02 -56.66
CA CYS A 152 -8.18 20.73 -57.63
C CYS A 152 -8.59 19.64 -58.62
N LYS A 153 -9.22 18.56 -58.15
CA LYS A 153 -9.71 17.50 -59.01
C LYS A 153 -10.77 18.00 -59.99
N ALA A 154 -11.71 18.81 -59.51
CA ALA A 154 -12.74 19.42 -60.35
C ALA A 154 -12.14 20.39 -61.39
N ALA A 155 -11.16 21.20 -61.00
CA ALA A 155 -10.44 22.09 -61.91
C ALA A 155 -9.69 21.31 -62.99
N ASN A 156 -8.99 20.24 -62.63
CA ASN A 156 -8.29 19.37 -63.58
C ASN A 156 -9.26 18.75 -64.60
N MET A 157 -10.41 18.22 -64.14
CA MET A 157 -11.43 17.68 -65.05
C MET A 157 -11.97 18.72 -66.03
N ARG A 158 -12.15 19.97 -65.58
CA ARG A 158 -12.56 21.07 -66.48
C ARG A 158 -11.48 21.39 -67.51
N MET A 159 -10.22 21.50 -67.08
CA MET A 159 -9.10 21.74 -68.00
C MET A 159 -8.99 20.62 -69.06
N ASP A 160 -9.11 19.36 -68.65
CA ASP A 160 -9.08 18.22 -69.58
C ASP A 160 -10.24 18.27 -70.59
N MET A 161 -11.44 18.63 -70.13
CA MET A 161 -12.62 18.77 -70.98
C MET A 161 -12.47 19.95 -71.95
N ASP A 162 -12.00 21.10 -71.48
CA ASP A 162 -11.78 22.29 -72.30
C ASP A 162 -10.68 22.06 -73.34
N PHE A 163 -9.60 21.38 -72.96
CA PHE A 163 -8.53 20.97 -73.88
C PHE A 163 -9.06 20.02 -74.95
N THR A 164 -9.83 19.00 -74.54
CA THR A 164 -10.46 18.03 -75.45
C THR A 164 -11.42 18.72 -76.43
N ALA A 165 -12.26 19.63 -75.93
CA ALA A 165 -13.20 20.39 -76.75
C ALA A 165 -12.47 21.31 -77.74
N SER A 166 -11.42 22.00 -77.28
CA SER A 166 -10.59 22.87 -78.13
C SER A 166 -9.90 22.09 -79.24
N LEU A 167 -9.34 20.91 -78.94
CA LEU A 167 -8.71 20.04 -79.91
C LEU A 167 -9.72 19.52 -80.95
N SER A 168 -10.91 19.10 -80.50
CA SER A 168 -11.99 18.66 -81.39
C SER A 168 -12.43 19.77 -82.35
N LEU A 169 -12.57 21.00 -81.86
CA LEU A 169 -12.92 22.16 -82.67
C LEU A 169 -11.83 22.48 -83.70
N ALA A 170 -10.56 22.48 -83.28
CA ALA A 170 -9.42 22.71 -84.16
C ALA A 170 -9.36 21.66 -85.29
N ASN A 171 -9.57 20.38 -84.97
CA ASN A 171 -9.62 19.31 -85.96
C ASN A 171 -10.76 19.51 -86.96
N LYS A 172 -11.98 19.84 -86.51
CA LYS A 172 -13.11 20.14 -87.41
C LYS A 172 -12.81 21.31 -88.35
N GLN A 173 -12.14 22.35 -87.86
CA GLN A 173 -11.72 23.49 -88.68
C GLN A 173 -10.67 23.08 -89.71
N GLN A 174 -9.71 22.22 -89.35
CA GLN A 174 -8.74 21.68 -90.29
C GLN A 174 -9.40 20.81 -91.36
N ASP A 175 -10.33 19.93 -90.98
CA ASP A 175 -11.08 19.09 -91.92
C ASP A 175 -11.86 19.92 -92.94
N SER A 176 -12.47 21.03 -92.51
CA SER A 176 -13.14 21.97 -93.41
C SER A 176 -12.15 22.59 -94.40
N LYS A 177 -10.99 23.08 -93.93
CA LYS A 177 -9.96 23.66 -94.80
C LYS A 177 -9.43 22.64 -95.81
N ILE A 178 -9.19 21.40 -95.39
CA ILE A 178 -8.76 20.31 -96.27
C ILE A 178 -9.81 20.06 -97.36
N ARG A 179 -11.09 20.02 -96.98
CA ARG A 179 -12.20 19.85 -97.93
C ARG A 179 -12.26 21.00 -98.94
N ASP A 180 -12.14 22.24 -98.48
CA ASP A 180 -12.16 23.44 -99.34
C ASP A 180 -10.99 23.43 -100.33
N VAL A 181 -9.78 23.08 -99.87
CA VAL A 181 -8.61 22.90 -100.73
C VAL A 181 -8.82 21.77 -101.73
N GLY A 182 -9.37 20.63 -101.28
CA GLY A 182 -9.70 19.50 -102.15
C GLY A 182 -10.68 19.91 -103.26
N HIS A 183 -11.72 20.68 -102.94
CA HIS A 183 -12.66 21.20 -103.93
C HIS A 183 -11.99 22.14 -104.94
N ALA A 184 -11.11 23.03 -104.47
CA ALA A 184 -10.34 23.91 -105.34
C ALA A 184 -9.41 23.13 -106.29
N ILE A 185 -8.75 22.08 -105.80
CA ILE A 185 -7.92 21.19 -106.63
C ILE A 185 -8.76 20.50 -107.70
N SER A 186 -9.95 19.97 -107.35
CA SER A 186 -10.85 19.37 -108.33
C SER A 186 -11.27 20.36 -109.42
N MET A 187 -11.66 21.58 -109.04
CA MET A 187 -12.01 22.63 -110.02
C MET A 187 -10.85 22.96 -110.96
N LEU A 188 -9.62 23.07 -110.45
CA LEU A 188 -8.43 23.29 -111.28
C LEU A 188 -8.17 22.10 -112.21
N GLY A 189 -8.35 20.88 -111.71
CA GLY A 189 -8.25 19.67 -112.52
C GLY A 189 -9.23 19.66 -113.69
N ASP A 190 -10.50 20.01 -113.42
CA ASP A 190 -11.54 20.13 -114.44
C ASP A 190 -11.21 21.23 -115.47
N GLN A 191 -10.70 22.38 -115.02
CA GLN A 191 -10.25 23.47 -115.90
C GLN A 191 -9.09 23.03 -116.81
N ILE A 192 -8.09 22.33 -116.26
CA ILE A 192 -6.96 21.81 -117.04
C ILE A 192 -7.44 20.79 -118.08
N ALA A 193 -8.33 19.87 -117.70
CA ALA A 193 -8.90 18.89 -118.63
C ALA A 193 -9.63 19.58 -119.80
N GLN A 194 -10.45 20.60 -119.51
CA GLN A 194 -11.10 21.41 -120.54
C GLN A 194 -10.09 22.12 -121.47
N MET A 195 -8.99 22.64 -120.91
CA MET A 195 -7.93 23.25 -121.71
C MET A 195 -7.22 22.23 -122.62
N CYS A 196 -6.99 21.00 -122.15
CA CYS A 196 -6.39 19.94 -122.95
C CYS A 196 -7.30 19.47 -124.09
N ASP A 197 -8.61 19.35 -123.86
CA ASP A 197 -9.59 18.99 -124.90
C ASP A 197 -9.74 20.09 -125.98
N GLN A 198 -9.41 21.34 -125.63
CA GLN A 198 -9.44 22.51 -126.53
C GLN A 198 -8.08 22.79 -127.21
N ALA A 199 -7.05 21.98 -126.94
CA ALA A 199 -5.76 22.12 -127.60
C ALA A 199 -5.91 21.75 -129.09
N PRO A 200 -5.54 22.63 -130.04
CA PRO A 200 -5.69 22.35 -131.46
C PRO A 200 -4.81 21.16 -131.88
N SER A 201 -5.39 20.30 -132.73
CA SER A 201 -4.70 19.25 -133.49
C SER A 201 -3.70 19.84 -134.49
N GLU A 202 -2.61 20.45 -134.01
CA GLU A 202 -1.48 20.95 -134.81
C GLU A 202 -0.20 20.12 -134.58
N ALA A 203 -0.32 18.82 -134.34
CA ALA A 203 0.82 17.88 -134.32
C ALA A 203 0.50 16.56 -135.03
N ALA A 204 -0.20 16.67 -136.17
CA ALA A 204 -0.31 15.59 -137.16
C ALA A 204 0.08 16.14 -138.54
N GLU A 205 1.36 16.45 -138.70
CA GLU A 205 2.08 16.39 -139.99
C GLU A 205 3.44 15.73 -139.76
#